data_AF-A0A919ZWT2-F1
#
_entry.id   AF-A0A919ZWT2-F1
#
_cell.length_a   1.000
_cell.length_b   1.000
_cell.length_c   1.000
_cell.angle_alpha   90.00
_cell.angle_beta   90.00
_cell.angle_gamma   90.00
#
_symmetry.space_group_name_H-M   'P 1'
#
loop_
_entity.id
_entity.type
_entity.pdbx_description
1 polymer ?
#
loop_
_entity_poly.entity_id
_entity_poly.type
_entity_poly.pdbx_seq_one_letter_code
_entity_poly.pdbx_strand_id
1 'polypeptide(L)' 'MKVIITDPISPSGVSLLTKAGFDVLQLHNSSKMNKKASVDADGWIVRSGTKINEKMIQAAKN' A
#
# COMPACT_ATOMS: atom_id res chain seq x y z
N MET A 1 -7.90 7.52 6.71
CA MET A 1 -7.75 6.72 5.48
C MET A 1 -6.36 6.16 5.45
N LYS A 2 -6.25 4.84 5.34
CA LYS A 2 -4.98 4.11 5.38
C LYS A 2 -4.55 3.72 3.97
N VAL A 3 -3.32 4.10 3.61
CA VAL A 3 -2.74 3.86 2.28
C VAL A 3 -1.49 3.00 2.43
N ILE A 4 -1.47 1.86 1.74
CA ILE A 4 -0.29 0.98 1.68
C ILE A 4 0.50 1.21 0.40
N ILE A 5 1.82 1.20 0.52
CA ILE A 5 2.76 1.35 -0.59
C ILE A 5 3.68 0.14 -0.60
N THR A 6 3.50 -0.78 -1.56
CA THR A 6 4.28 -2.03 -1.61
C THR A 6 5.43 -2.00 -2.59
N ASP A 7 5.53 -0.94 -3.40
CA ASP A 7 6.67 -0.70 -4.28
C ASP A 7 7.30 0.67 -3.99
N PRO A 8 8.62 0.82 -4.12
CA PRO A 8 9.27 2.09 -3.83
C PRO A 8 8.81 3.16 -4.81
N ILE A 9 8.33 4.28 -4.26
CA ILE A 9 7.97 5.50 -4.99
C ILE A 9 8.83 6.66 -4.52
N SER A 10 8.72 7.82 -5.17
CA SER A 10 9.49 9.00 -4.78
C SER A 10 9.11 9.49 -3.37
N PRO A 11 10.08 9.98 -2.57
CA PRO A 11 9.79 10.56 -1.25
C PRO A 11 8.79 11.72 -1.29
N SER A 12 8.77 12.48 -2.39
CA SER A 12 7.78 13.55 -2.61
C SER A 12 6.35 13.03 -2.65
N GLY A 13 6.12 11.87 -3.28
CA GLY A 13 4.80 11.23 -3.32
C GLY A 13 4.32 10.80 -1.93
N VAL A 14 5.21 10.19 -1.15
CA VAL A 14 4.93 9.84 0.25
C VAL A 14 4.61 11.09 1.08
N SER A 15 5.41 12.14 0.94
CA SER A 15 5.21 13.40 1.66
C SER A 15 3.86 14.06 1.37
N LEU A 16 3.40 14.01 0.11
CA LEU A 16 2.10 14.53 -0.28
C LEU A 16 0.96 13.82 0.47
N LEU A 17 1.00 12.48 0.50
CA LEU A 17 -0.02 11.65 1.17
C LEU A 17 -0.04 11.90 2.68
N THR A 18 1.12 11.97 3.33
CA THR A 18 1.22 12.25 4.76
C THR A 18 0.75 13.66 5.10
N LYS A 19 1.09 14.67 4.27
CA LYS A 19 0.62 16.06 4.44
C LYS A 19 -0.88 16.20 4.27
N ALA A 20 -1.51 15.34 3.46
CA ALA A 20 -2.96 15.25 3.32
C ALA A 20 -3.65 14.56 4.51
N GLY A 21 -2.90 14.07 5.50
CA GLY A 21 -3.44 13.41 6.69
C GLY A 21 -3.74 11.92 6.52
N PHE A 22 -3.22 11.27 5.48
CA PHE A 22 -3.34 9.83 5.33
C PHE A 22 -2.36 9.06 6.23
N ASP A 23 -2.80 7.92 6.73
CA ASP A 23 -1.93 6.95 7.41
C ASP A 23 -1.19 6.13 6.35
N VAL A 24 0.10 6.40 6.15
CA VAL A 24 0.88 5.84 5.05
C VAL A 24 1.81 4.75 5.57
N LEU A 25 1.59 3.51 5.13
CA LEU A 25 2.42 2.35 5.46
C LEU A 25 3.25 1.91 4.26
N GLN A 26 4.57 2.04 4.36
CA GLN A 26 5.52 1.60 3.33
C GLN A 26 6.00 0.17 3.61
N LEU A 27 5.71 -0.76 2.69
CA LEU A 27 5.98 -2.20 2.83
C LEU A 27 7.02 -2.73 1.82
N HIS A 28 7.53 -1.88 0.92
CA HIS A 28 8.44 -2.25 -0.18
C HIS A 28 9.78 -2.87 0.25
N ASN A 29 10.18 -2.70 1.51
CA ASN A 29 11.38 -3.31 2.08
C ASN A 29 11.09 -4.55 2.95
N SER A 30 9.83 -4.96 3.09
CA SER A 30 9.46 -6.10 3.93
C SER A 30 9.43 -7.39 3.11
N SER A 31 10.15 -8.42 3.55
CA SER A 31 10.05 -9.78 2.97
C SER A 31 8.69 -10.45 3.21
N LYS A 32 7.85 -9.82 4.05
CA LYS A 32 6.52 -10.27 4.42
C LYS A 32 5.51 -9.25 3.89
N MET A 33 5.29 -9.22 2.58
CA MET A 33 4.08 -8.61 2.02
C MET A 33 2.88 -9.40 2.56
N ASN A 34 2.39 -8.97 3.71
CA ASN A 34 1.41 -9.72 4.47
C ASN A 34 0.06 -9.43 3.82
N LYS A 35 -0.60 -10.46 3.29
CA LYS A 35 -1.99 -10.37 2.77
C LYS A 35 -2.96 -9.71 3.76
N LYS A 36 -2.60 -9.66 5.05
CA LYS A 36 -3.34 -8.96 6.09
C LYS A 36 -3.31 -7.43 5.95
N ALA A 37 -2.26 -6.85 5.37
CA ALA A 37 -2.15 -5.40 5.22
C ALA A 37 -3.16 -4.83 4.22
N SER A 38 -3.61 -5.62 3.24
CA SER A 38 -4.62 -5.19 2.27
C SER A 38 -6.04 -5.25 2.79
N VAL A 39 -6.31 -5.98 3.88
CA VAL A 39 -7.66 -6.14 4.44
C VAL A 39 -8.19 -4.84 5.04
N ASP A 40 -7.27 -4.00 5.55
CA ASP A 40 -7.55 -2.79 6.32
C ASP A 40 -7.05 -1.53 5.60
N ALA A 41 -6.60 -1.65 4.35
CA ALA A 41 -6.16 -0.52 3.55
C ALA A 41 -7.31 0.02 2.72
N ASP A 42 -7.48 1.34 2.72
CA ASP A 42 -8.45 2.05 1.88
C ASP A 42 -7.83 2.43 0.52
N GLY A 43 -6.50 2.36 0.40
CA GLY A 43 -5.78 2.63 -0.83
C GLY A 43 -4.50 1.81 -0.93
N TRP A 44 -4.17 1.39 -2.15
CA TRP A 44 -2.95 0.62 -2.43
C TRP A 44 -2.21 1.20 -3.62
N ILE A 45 -0.98 1.68 -3.37
CA ILE A 45 -0.08 2.19 -4.40
C ILE A 45 0.97 1.12 -4.72
N VAL A 46 1.07 0.79 -6.00
CA VAL A 46 2.00 -0.20 -6.57
C VAL A 46 2.78 0.38 -7.75
N ARG A 47 3.83 -0.34 -8.17
CA ARG A 47 4.59 -0.15 -9.40
C ARG A 47 4.74 -1.53 -10.06
N SER A 48 5.80 -1.76 -10.83
CA SER A 48 6.06 -3.02 -11.52
C SER A 48 6.54 -4.17 -10.62
N GLY A 49 6.86 -3.92 -9.34
CA GLY A 49 7.39 -4.92 -8.42
C GLY A 49 6.30 -5.76 -7.76
N THR A 50 5.17 -5.15 -7.46
CA THR A 50 4.02 -5.82 -6.84
C THR A 50 3.04 -6.28 -7.92
N LYS A 51 2.78 -7.59 -7.97
CA LYS A 51 1.69 -8.15 -8.79
C LYS A 51 0.41 -8.28 -7.96
N ILE A 52 -0.56 -7.41 -8.24
CA ILE A 52 -1.91 -7.55 -7.70
C ILE A 52 -2.61 -8.72 -8.38
N ASN A 53 -3.22 -9.60 -7.59
CA ASN A 53 -4.03 -10.70 -8.08
C ASN A 53 -5.44 -10.68 -7.48
N GLU A 54 -6.33 -11.48 -8.06
CA GLU A 54 -7.74 -11.58 -7.67
C GLU A 54 -7.93 -11.84 -6.16
N LYS A 55 -7.15 -12.76 -5.59
CA LYS A 55 -7.24 -13.10 -4.15
C LYS A 55 -6.91 -11.92 -3.25
N MET A 56 -6.01 -11.03 -3.69
CA MET A 56 -5.64 -9.84 -2.92
C MET A 56 -6.76 -8.78 -2.98
N ILE A 57 -7.40 -8.61 -4.14
CA ILE A 57 -8.55 -7.72 -4.31
C ILE A 57 -9.75 -8.23 -3.50
N GLN A 58 -10.08 -9.52 -3.59
CA GLN A 58 -11.17 -10.13 -2.82
C GLN A 58 -10.95 -10.10 -1.30
N ALA A 59 -9.69 -10.04 -0.85
CA ALA A 59 -9.36 -9.92 0.56
C ALA A 59 -9.42 -8.47 1.08
N ALA A 60 -9.35 -7.47 0.20
CA ALA A 60 -9.55 -6.07 0.56
C ALA A 60 -11.03 -5.82 0.83
N LYS A 61 -11.36 -5.16 1.95
CA LYS A 61 -12.74 -5.01 2.43
C LYS A 61 -13.25 -3.57 2.44
N ASN A 62 -12.39 -2.61 2.11
CA ASN A 62 -12.68 -1.18 2.08
C ASN A 62 -12.61 -0.65 0.65
#